data_AF-A0AAW1SE21-F1
#
_entry.id   AF-A0AAW1SE21-F1
#
_cell.length_a   1.000
_cell.length_b   1.000
_cell.length_c   1.000
_cell.angle_alpha   90.00
_cell.angle_beta   90.00
_cell.angle_gamma   90.00
#
_symmetry.space_group_name_H-M   'P 1'
#
loop_
_entity.id
_entity.type
_entity.pdbx_description
1 polymer ?
#
loop_
_entity_poly.entity_id
_entity_poly.type
_entity_poly.pdbx_seq_one_letter_code
_entity_poly.pdbx_strand_id
1 'polypeptide(L)'
;MSTLQPQTIHVIAESVAVGQLSDEAAKALAPHVDVRLREVVQDAAKLMRHAKRGILTTEDVNNALRLRNVQPLYGFASKDSARFLRAAGHGDPFYVQDSERSFDQVIGAPLPKVPIELLALL
;
A
#
# COMPACT_ATOMS: atom_id res chain seq x y z
N MET A 1 -20.67 -3.47 9.12
CA MET A 1 -19.94 -2.83 10.23
C MET A 1 -18.52 -2.56 9.76
N SER A 2 -17.94 -1.41 10.11
CA SER A 2 -16.55 -1.08 9.74
C SER A 2 -15.60 -2.05 10.43
N THR A 3 -14.59 -2.54 9.70
CA THR A 3 -13.51 -3.36 10.27
C THR A 3 -12.38 -2.51 10.85
N LEU A 4 -12.41 -1.18 10.64
CA LEU A 4 -11.40 -0.26 11.16
C LEU A 4 -11.70 0.08 12.62
N GLN A 5 -10.69 -0.08 13.46
CA GLN A 5 -10.74 0.31 14.86
C GLN A 5 -10.67 1.85 14.98
N PRO A 6 -11.52 2.50 15.79
CA PRO A 6 -11.44 3.94 16.02
C PRO A 6 -10.05 4.39 16.50
N GLN A 7 -9.33 3.54 17.24
CA GLN A 7 -7.96 3.77 17.70
C GLN A 7 -7.00 4.07 16.52
N THR A 8 -7.17 3.40 15.37
CA THR A 8 -6.35 3.66 14.17
C THR A 8 -6.51 5.10 13.69
N ILE A 9 -7.71 5.68 13.81
CA ILE A 9 -7.99 7.06 13.40
C ILE A 9 -7.34 8.05 14.35
N HIS A 10 -7.35 7.79 15.66
CA HIS A 10 -6.65 8.63 16.64
C HIS A 10 -5.15 8.67 16.36
N VAL A 11 -4.52 7.52 16.13
CA VAL A 11 -3.08 7.44 15.82
C VAL A 11 -2.73 8.24 14.55
N ILE A 12 -3.57 8.15 13.51
CA ILE A 12 -3.37 8.93 12.28
C ILE A 12 -3.59 10.42 12.55
N ALA A 13 -4.62 10.81 13.29
CA ALA A 13 -4.89 12.20 13.65
C ALA A 13 -3.70 12.84 14.39
N GLU A 14 -3.15 12.14 15.39
CA GLU A 14 -1.96 12.58 16.12
C GLU A 14 -0.74 12.74 15.20
N SER A 15 -0.55 11.83 14.23
CA SER A 15 0.57 11.91 13.28
C SER A 15 0.50 13.12 12.34
N VAL A 16 -0.69 13.66 12.09
CA VAL A 16 -0.89 14.88 11.30
C VAL A 16 -1.06 16.13 12.17
N ALA A 17 -0.68 16.05 13.44
CA ALA A 17 -0.80 17.12 14.45
C ALA A 17 -2.23 17.62 14.67
N VAL A 18 -3.23 16.80 14.35
CA VAL A 18 -4.60 17.01 14.82
C VAL A 18 -4.63 16.44 16.24
N GLY A 19 -4.71 17.34 17.23
CA GLY A 19 -4.79 16.99 18.66
C GLY A 19 -6.05 16.19 19.01
N GLN A 20 -6.41 16.15 20.31
CA GLN A 20 -7.48 15.32 20.90
C GLN A 20 -8.78 15.24 20.06
N LEU A 21 -8.80 14.35 19.06
CA LEU A 21 -9.97 14.01 18.28
C LEU A 21 -10.96 13.33 19.22
N SER A 22 -12.24 13.70 19.16
CA SER A 22 -13.24 13.05 20.01
C SER A 22 -13.50 11.60 19.56
N ASP A 23 -13.80 10.73 20.51
CA ASP A 23 -14.15 9.34 20.27
C ASP A 23 -15.36 9.21 19.33
N GLU A 24 -16.34 10.11 19.45
CA GLU A 24 -17.50 10.17 18.57
C GLU A 24 -17.09 10.47 17.13
N ALA A 25 -16.16 11.40 16.91
CA ALA A 25 -15.67 11.74 15.57
C ALA A 25 -14.88 10.57 14.96
N ALA A 26 -14.03 9.90 15.74
CA ALA A 26 -13.31 8.71 15.29
C ALA A 26 -14.28 7.56 14.92
N LYS A 27 -15.26 7.28 15.77
CA LYS A 27 -16.30 6.26 15.50
C LYS A 27 -17.14 6.60 14.28
N ALA A 28 -17.46 7.88 14.08
CA ALA A 28 -18.19 8.33 12.91
C ALA A 28 -17.35 8.23 11.63
N LEU A 29 -16.04 8.51 11.68
CA LEU A 29 -15.16 8.50 10.51
C LEU A 29 -14.79 7.08 10.04
N ALA A 30 -14.67 6.12 10.95
CA ALA A 30 -14.25 4.74 10.62
C ALA A 30 -15.10 4.04 9.54
N PRO A 31 -16.45 4.13 9.54
CA PRO A 31 -17.27 3.61 8.44
C PRO A 31 -17.02 4.31 7.11
N HIS A 32 -16.79 5.63 7.10
CA HIS A 32 -16.58 6.37 5.86
C HIS A 32 -15.26 5.96 5.19
N VAL A 33 -14.20 5.78 5.98
CA VAL A 33 -12.91 5.31 5.47
C VAL A 33 -13.02 3.89 4.92
N ASP A 34 -13.72 2.99 5.63
CA ASP A 34 -13.92 1.60 5.19
C ASP A 34 -14.67 1.54 3.85
N VAL A 35 -15.71 2.36 3.67
CA VAL A 35 -16.43 2.44 2.39
C VAL A 35 -15.51 2.92 1.26
N ARG A 36 -14.71 3.97 1.48
CA ARG A 36 -13.77 4.47 0.47
C ARG A 36 -12.69 3.44 0.13
N LEU A 37 -12.19 2.71 1.11
CA LEU A 37 -11.23 1.63 0.89
C LEU A 37 -11.83 0.52 0.01
N ARG A 38 -13.05 0.07 0.35
CA ARG A 38 -13.77 -0.97 -0.42
C ARG A 38 -14.03 -0.52 -1.85
N GLU A 39 -14.42 0.73 -2.04
CA GLU A 39 -14.63 1.33 -3.35
C GLU A 39 -13.38 1.28 -4.24
N VAL A 40 -12.20 1.64 -3.70
CA VAL A 40 -10.92 1.55 -4.42
C VAL A 40 -10.58 0.10 -4.76
N VAL A 41 -10.75 -0.82 -3.81
CA VAL A 41 -10.48 -2.25 -4.01
C VAL A 41 -11.41 -2.85 -5.07
N GLN A 42 -12.67 -2.44 -5.11
CA GLN A 42 -13.63 -2.90 -6.13
C GLN A 42 -13.22 -2.43 -7.53
N ASP A 43 -12.79 -1.18 -7.68
CA ASP A 43 -12.35 -0.66 -8.98
C ASP A 43 -11.04 -1.34 -9.43
N ALA A 44 -10.10 -1.56 -8.51
CA ALA A 44 -8.88 -2.31 -8.78
C ALA A 44 -9.20 -3.75 -9.22
N ALA A 45 -10.15 -4.42 -8.56
CA ALA A 45 -10.58 -5.77 -8.93
C ALA A 45 -11.24 -5.82 -10.33
N LYS A 46 -11.97 -4.77 -10.74
CA LYS A 46 -12.49 -4.65 -12.12
C LYS A 46 -11.32 -4.57 -13.10
N LEU A 47 -10.35 -3.70 -12.86
CA LEU A 47 -9.17 -3.53 -13.73
C LEU A 47 -8.36 -4.84 -13.87
N MET A 48 -8.15 -5.55 -12.77
CA MET A 48 -7.51 -6.88 -12.76
C MET A 48 -8.24 -7.88 -13.67
N ARG A 49 -9.58 -7.95 -13.55
CA ARG A 49 -10.41 -8.83 -14.38
C ARG A 49 -10.40 -8.43 -15.85
N HIS A 50 -10.44 -7.13 -16.14
CA HIS A 50 -10.32 -6.61 -17.51
C HIS A 50 -8.95 -6.91 -18.12
N ALA A 51 -7.89 -6.95 -17.31
CA ALA A 51 -6.56 -7.40 -17.71
C ALA A 51 -6.42 -8.93 -17.81
N LYS A 52 -7.51 -9.69 -17.63
CA LYS A 52 -7.54 -11.17 -17.64
C LYS A 52 -6.59 -11.81 -16.63
N ARG A 53 -6.32 -11.14 -15.50
CA ARG A 53 -5.49 -11.65 -14.41
C ARG A 53 -6.35 -12.15 -13.24
N GLY A 54 -5.85 -13.17 -12.54
CA GLY A 54 -6.45 -13.68 -11.30
C GLY A 54 -5.81 -13.13 -10.02
N ILE A 55 -4.69 -12.40 -10.15
CA ILE A 55 -3.93 -11.82 -9.04
C ILE A 55 -4.00 -10.30 -9.13
N LEU A 56 -4.42 -9.68 -8.02
CA LEU A 56 -4.49 -8.23 -7.88
C LEU A 56 -3.07 -7.67 -7.69
N THR A 57 -2.69 -6.72 -8.53
CA THR A 57 -1.36 -6.10 -8.51
C THR A 57 -1.42 -4.66 -7.99
N THR A 58 -0.28 -4.10 -7.60
CA THR A 58 -0.17 -2.71 -7.17
C THR A 58 -0.50 -1.73 -8.31
N GLU A 59 -0.31 -2.14 -9.57
CA GLU A 59 -0.73 -1.37 -10.75
C GLU A 59 -2.26 -1.23 -10.85
N ASP A 60 -3.02 -2.28 -10.52
CA ASP A 60 -4.49 -2.23 -10.53
C ASP A 60 -5.01 -1.20 -9.53
N VAL A 61 -4.41 -1.17 -8.33
CA VAL A 61 -4.74 -0.20 -7.28
C VAL A 61 -4.37 1.21 -7.71
N ASN A 62 -3.17 1.40 -8.27
CA ASN A 62 -2.74 2.72 -8.76
C ASN A 62 -3.62 3.24 -9.91
N ASN A 63 -4.06 2.36 -10.81
CA ASN A 63 -4.99 2.72 -11.87
C ASN A 63 -6.39 3.05 -11.30
N ALA A 64 -6.86 2.33 -10.27
CA ALA A 64 -8.09 2.67 -9.57
C ALA A 64 -8.03 4.03 -8.87
N LEU A 65 -6.89 4.38 -8.27
CA LEU A 65 -6.66 5.71 -7.69
C LEU A 65 -6.70 6.81 -8.77
N ARG A 66 -6.06 6.58 -9.92
CA ARG A 66 -6.09 7.51 -11.06
C ARG A 66 -7.51 7.74 -11.58
N LEU A 67 -8.33 6.70 -11.69
CA LEU A 67 -9.75 6.82 -12.09
C LEU A 67 -10.56 7.71 -11.14
N ARG A 68 -10.13 7.82 -9.88
CA ARG A 68 -10.76 8.65 -8.85
C ARG A 68 -10.09 10.02 -8.68
N ASN A 69 -9.17 10.38 -9.58
CA ASN A 69 -8.35 11.60 -9.51
C ASN A 69 -7.53 11.72 -8.22
N VAL A 70 -7.14 10.57 -7.64
CA VAL A 70 -6.24 10.50 -6.49
C VAL A 70 -4.83 10.22 -6.99
N GLN A 71 -3.83 10.83 -6.34
CA GLN A 71 -2.43 10.59 -6.66
C GLN A 71 -2.08 9.09 -6.47
N PRO A 72 -1.38 8.46 -7.43
CA PRO A 72 -0.94 7.08 -7.26
C PRO A 72 0.10 6.96 -6.14
N LEU A 73 0.18 5.77 -5.55
CA LEU A 73 1.16 5.46 -4.52
C LEU A 73 2.45 4.96 -5.19
N TYR A 74 3.55 5.68 -4.95
CA TYR A 74 4.88 5.34 -5.45
C TYR A 74 5.62 4.41 -4.48
N GLY A 75 6.63 3.68 -4.97
CA GLY A 75 7.47 2.80 -4.15
C GLY A 75 6.99 1.35 -4.02
N PHE A 76 5.88 0.97 -4.66
CA PHE A 76 5.28 -0.38 -4.56
C PHE A 76 5.48 -1.27 -5.80
N ALA A 77 6.46 -0.95 -6.65
CA ALA A 77 6.81 -1.75 -7.83
C ALA A 77 8.01 -2.67 -7.62
N SER A 78 8.68 -2.58 -6.47
CA SER A 78 9.85 -3.40 -6.15
C SER A 78 9.47 -4.88 -5.99
N LYS A 79 10.41 -5.77 -6.32
CA LYS A 79 10.30 -7.21 -6.01
C LYS A 79 10.47 -7.50 -4.53
N ASP A 80 11.10 -6.60 -3.77
CA ASP A 80 11.20 -6.70 -2.33
C ASP A 80 9.98 -6.03 -1.71
N SER A 81 9.07 -6.85 -1.18
CA SER A 81 7.85 -6.37 -0.53
C SER A 81 8.17 -5.77 0.83
N ALA A 82 7.50 -4.67 1.18
CA ALA A 82 7.62 -4.07 2.50
C ALA A 82 7.30 -5.09 3.60
N ARG A 83 8.24 -5.25 4.55
CA ARG A 83 8.10 -6.17 5.67
C ARG A 83 7.67 -5.40 6.91
N PHE A 84 6.43 -5.62 7.32
CA PHE A 84 5.90 -5.06 8.56
C PHE A 84 6.38 -5.90 9.74
N LEU A 85 7.20 -5.30 10.60
CA LEU A 85 7.72 -5.91 11.83
C LEU A 85 7.02 -5.30 13.03
N ARG A 86 6.73 -6.13 14.04
CA ARG A 86 6.19 -5.67 15.32
C ARG A 86 7.32 -5.01 16.12
N ALA A 87 7.05 -3.84 16.71
CA ALA A 87 8.04 -3.19 17.57
C ALA A 87 8.26 -4.03 18.84
N ALA A 88 9.52 -4.38 19.13
CA ALA A 88 9.84 -5.15 20.33
C ALA A 88 9.50 -4.34 21.59
N GLY A 89 8.85 -4.98 22.57
CA GLY A 89 8.47 -4.34 23.83
C GLY A 89 7.15 -3.56 23.81
N HIS A 90 6.51 -3.37 22.65
CA HIS A 90 5.20 -2.73 22.53
C HIS A 90 4.21 -3.65 21.79
N GLY A 91 2.99 -3.76 22.32
CA GLY A 91 2.00 -4.73 21.81
C GLY A 91 1.48 -4.43 20.42
N ASP A 92 1.23 -3.16 20.10
CA ASP A 92 0.39 -2.83 18.95
C ASP A 92 1.09 -2.17 17.74
N PRO A 93 2.24 -1.45 17.87
CA PRO A 93 2.81 -0.77 16.72
C PRO A 93 3.62 -1.71 15.81
N PHE A 94 3.39 -1.56 14.51
CA PHE A 94 4.17 -2.17 13.44
C PHE A 94 4.96 -1.09 12.71
N TYR A 95 6.17 -1.41 12.29
CA TYR A 95 7.01 -0.54 11.46
C TYR A 95 7.47 -1.29 10.22
N VAL A 96 7.80 -0.55 9.17
CA VAL A 96 8.41 -1.11 7.97
C VAL A 96 9.91 -1.14 8.17
N GLN A 97 10.52 -2.33 8.07
CA GLN A 97 11.97 -2.42 8.07
C GLN A 97 12.50 -1.92 6.72
N ASP A 98 13.21 -0.80 6.75
CA ASP A 98 13.91 -0.25 5.58
C ASP A 98 15.41 -0.35 5.83
N SER A 99 16.11 -1.13 4.98
CA SER A 99 17.54 -1.35 5.11
C SER A 99 18.28 -0.43 4.15
N GLU A 100 19.08 0.47 4.70
CA GLU A 100 19.90 1.36 3.89
C GLU A 100 20.89 0.57 3.03
N ARG A 101 21.02 0.99 1.77
CA ARG A 101 21.96 0.41 0.81
C ARG A 101 22.88 1.51 0.30
N SER A 102 24.18 1.23 0.27
CA SER A 102 25.15 2.14 -0.35
C SER A 102 24.98 2.15 -1.87
N PHE A 103 25.21 3.30 -2.51
CA PHE A 103 25.13 3.42 -3.97
C PHE A 103 26.01 2.42 -4.72
N ASP A 104 27.21 2.13 -4.23
CA ASP A 104 28.13 1.15 -4.84
C ASP A 104 27.53 -0.25 -4.94
N GLN A 105 26.74 -0.67 -3.94
CA GLN A 105 26.02 -1.95 -3.95
C GLN A 105 24.92 -1.99 -5.00
N VAL A 106 24.26 -0.85 -5.24
CA VAL A 106 23.17 -0.73 -6.22
C VAL A 106 23.73 -0.71 -7.64
N ILE A 107 24.80 0.06 -7.86
CA ILE A 107 25.46 0.20 -9.17
C ILE A 107 26.16 -1.12 -9.56
N GLY A 108 26.79 -1.79 -8.59
CA GLY A 108 27.47 -3.07 -8.80
C GLY A 108 26.54 -4.29 -8.88
N ALA A 109 25.23 -4.12 -8.73
CA ALA A 109 24.28 -5.23 -8.76
C ALA A 109 24.20 -5.86 -10.16
N PRO A 110 24.13 -7.20 -10.27
CA PRO A 110 24.02 -7.87 -11.56
C PRO A 110 22.70 -7.52 -12.25
N LEU A 111 22.75 -7.39 -13.58
CA LEU A 111 21.55 -7.15 -14.39
C LEU A 111 20.52 -8.28 -14.20
N PRO A 112 19.22 -7.95 -14.21
CA PRO A 112 18.18 -8.97 -14.13
C PRO A 112 18.26 -9.89 -15.35
N LYS A 113 17.93 -11.17 -15.13
CA LYS A 113 17.86 -12.15 -16.23
C LYS A 113 16.75 -11.75 -17.20
N VAL A 114 17.04 -11.82 -18.49
CA VAL A 114 16.07 -11.56 -19.56
C VAL A 114 15.11 -12.76 -19.66
N PRO A 115 13.80 -12.53 -19.78
CA PRO A 115 12.84 -13.60 -20.07
C PRO A 115 13.16 -14.31 -21.39
N ILE A 116 13.00 -15.64 -21.41
CA ILE A 116 13.35 -16.51 -22.56
C ILE A 116 12.54 -16.14 -23.82
N GLU A 117 11.31 -15.66 -23.66
CA GLU A 117 10.42 -15.29 -24.77
C GLU A 117 10.94 -14.13 -25.63
N LEU A 118 11.76 -13.24 -25.06
CA LEU A 118 12.35 -12.12 -25.80
C LEU A 118 13.63 -12.51 -26.56
N LEU A 119 14.28 -13.61 -26.17
CA LEU A 119 15.47 -14.13 -26.85
C LEU A 119 15.15 -14.82 -28.18
N ALA A 120 13.91 -15.27 -28.38
CA ALA A 120 13.46 -15.86 -29.64
C ALA A 120 13.12 -14.81 -30.74
N LEU A 121 13.15 -13.52 -30.38
CA LEU A 121 12.85 -12.39 -31.28
C LEU A 121 14.11 -11.59 -31.69
N LEU A 122 15.30 -12.02 -31.25
CA LEU A 122 16.62 -11.50 -31.63
C LEU A 122 17.39 -12.57 -32.42
#